data_AF-A0A9D5JWQ7-F1
#
_entry.id   AF-A0A9D5JWQ7-F1
#
_cell.length_a   1.000
_cell.length_b   1.000
_cell.length_c   1.000
_cell.angle_alpha   90.00
_cell.angle_beta   90.00
_cell.angle_gamma   90.00
#
_symmetry.space_group_name_H-M   'P 1'
#
loop_
_entity.id
_entity.type
_entity.pdbx_description
1 polymer ?
#
loop_
_entity_poly.entity_id
_entity_poly.type
_entity_poly.pdbx_seq_one_letter_code
_entity_poly.pdbx_strand_id
1 'polypeptide(L)' 'MNGVSVKEQMTKIIQAQPDDSSYDEILKELIFALMIERGLEDSFAGRTISHQEMQRRMHAWQK' A
#
# COMPACT_ATOMS: atom_id res chain seq x y z
N MET A 1 2.82 -20.13 -11.76
CA MET A 1 1.90 -18.97 -11.70
C MET A 1 2.53 -17.88 -12.55
N ASN A 2 1.92 -17.50 -13.67
CA ASN A 2 2.37 -16.33 -14.43
C ASN A 2 1.91 -15.10 -13.65
N GLY A 3 2.68 -14.71 -12.64
CA GLY A 3 2.44 -13.50 -11.87
C GLY A 3 2.64 -12.29 -12.77
N VAL A 4 1.68 -11.37 -12.75
CA VAL A 4 1.80 -10.05 -13.38
C VAL A 4 3.09 -9.41 -12.86
N SER A 5 3.95 -8.93 -13.75
CA SER A 5 5.20 -8.30 -13.32
C SER A 5 4.93 -7.00 -12.57
N VAL A 6 5.86 -6.56 -11.72
CA VAL A 6 5.78 -5.24 -11.05
C VAL A 6 5.52 -4.12 -12.08
N LYS A 7 6.21 -4.18 -13.22
CA LYS A 7 6.03 -3.22 -14.31
C LYS A 7 4.60 -3.24 -14.86
N GLU A 8 4.04 -4.42 -15.12
CA GLU A 8 2.66 -4.55 -15.61
C GLU A 8 1.63 -4.07 -14.58
N GLN A 9 1.87 -4.32 -13.29
CA GLN A 9 0.99 -3.84 -12.23
C GLN A 9 1.04 -2.31 -12.11
N MET A 10 2.23 -1.72 -12.13
CA MET A 10 2.38 -0.25 -12.15
C MET A 10 1.68 0.36 -13.37
N THR A 11 1.86 -0.24 -14.55
CA THR A 11 1.20 0.22 -15.77
C THR A 11 -0.32 0.17 -15.64
N LYS A 12 -0.89 -0.88 -15.04
CA LYS A 12 -2.34 -0.96 -14.79
C LYS A 12 -2.84 0.14 -13.86
N ILE A 13 -2.09 0.44 -12.79
CA ILE A 13 -2.45 1.53 -11.86
C ILE A 13 -2.45 2.87 -12.59
N ILE A 14 -1.41 3.15 -13.37
CA ILE A 14 -1.29 4.39 -14.15
C ILE A 14 -2.41 4.49 -15.18
N GLN A 15 -2.71 3.42 -15.92
CA GLN A 15 -3.76 3.39 -16.95
C GLN A 15 -5.18 3.48 -16.39
N ALA A 16 -5.39 3.19 -15.11
CA ALA A 16 -6.69 3.32 -14.45
C ALA A 16 -6.96 4.75 -13.96
N GLN A 17 -5.96 5.64 -13.97
CA GLN A 17 -6.12 7.04 -13.58
C GLN A 17 -6.81 7.86 -14.68
N PRO A 18 -7.57 8.91 -14.31
CA PRO A 18 -8.07 9.90 -15.27
C PRO A 18 -6.95 10.55 -16.11
N ASP A 19 -7.26 10.95 -17.35
CA ASP A 19 -6.30 11.58 -18.27
C ASP A 19 -5.76 12.92 -17.75
N ASP A 20 -6.51 13.61 -16.88
CA ASP A 20 -6.13 14.88 -16.25
C ASP A 20 -5.42 14.71 -14.90
N SER A 21 -5.07 13.48 -14.51
CA SER A 21 -4.37 13.21 -13.26
C SER A 21 -2.99 13.87 -13.25
N SER A 22 -2.70 14.52 -12.12
CA SER A 22 -1.38 15.07 -11.86
C SER A 22 -0.37 13.97 -11.53
N TYR A 23 0.92 14.34 -11.63
CA TYR A 23 2.01 13.45 -11.25
C TYR A 23 1.90 12.98 -9.78
N ASP A 24 1.51 13.89 -8.87
CA ASP A 24 1.40 13.60 -7.45
C ASP A 24 0.26 12.62 -7.14
N GLU A 25 -0.85 12.71 -7.87
CA GLU A 25 -1.97 11.76 -7.75
C GLU A 25 -1.57 10.36 -8.21
N ILE A 26 -0.92 10.25 -9.38
CA ILE A 26 -0.41 8.98 -9.89
C ILE A 26 0.61 8.37 -8.90
N LEU A 27 1.53 9.20 -8.39
CA LEU A 27 2.55 8.74 -7.43
C LEU A 27 1.92 8.27 -6.12
N LYS A 28 0.92 8.99 -5.60
CA LYS A 28 0.18 8.60 -4.39
C LYS A 28 -0.45 7.23 -4.53
N GLU A 29 -1.10 6.94 -5.66
CA GLU A 29 -1.72 5.64 -5.92
C GLU A 29 -0.69 4.51 -6.03
N LEU A 30 0.45 4.76 -6.68
CA LEU A 30 1.55 3.79 -6.73
C LEU A 30 2.13 3.50 -5.35
N ILE A 31 2.35 4.53 -4.52
CA ILE A 31 2.83 4.38 -3.14
C ILE A 31 1.79 3.62 -2.31
N PHE A 32 0.51 3.92 -2.46
CA PHE A 32 -0.56 3.24 -1.75
C PHE A 32 -0.61 1.75 -2.08
N ALA A 33 -0.52 1.38 -3.36
CA ALA A 33 -0.44 -0.01 -3.77
C ALA A 33 0.77 -0.73 -3.15
N LEU A 34 1.94 -0.08 -3.13
CA LEU A 34 3.14 -0.63 -2.50
C LEU A 34 2.98 -0.81 -0.98
N MET A 35 2.30 0.11 -0.30
CA MET A 35 2.01 -0.01 1.13
C MET A 35 1.11 -1.22 1.43
N ILE A 36 0.13 -1.50 0.57
CA ILE A 36 -0.74 -2.68 0.70
C ILE A 36 0.07 -3.96 0.55
N GLU A 37 0.90 -4.07 -0.51
CA GLU A 37 1.71 -5.26 -0.75
C GLU A 37 2.64 -5.56 0.44
N ARG A 38 3.34 -4.55 0.94
CA ARG A 38 4.19 -4.69 2.12
C ARG A 38 3.40 -5.13 3.36
N GLY A 39 2.22 -4.56 3.58
CA GLY A 39 1.34 -4.95 4.68
C GLY A 39 0.88 -6.42 4.57
N LEU A 40 0.58 -6.88 3.35
CA LEU A 40 0.24 -8.29 3.11
C LEU A 40 1.45 -9.20 3.36
N GLU A 41 2.63 -8.84 2.87
CA GLU A 41 3.88 -9.58 3.13
C GLU A 41 4.20 -9.66 4.63
N ASP A 42 4.04 -8.55 5.36
CA ASP A 42 4.21 -8.51 6.81
C ASP A 42 3.21 -9.44 7.51
N SER A 43 1.95 -9.43 7.06
CA SER A 43 0.91 -10.33 7.57
C SER A 43 1.27 -11.80 7.35
N PHE A 44 1.64 -12.17 6.12
CA PHE A 44 2.02 -13.55 5.78
C PHE A 44 3.27 -14.01 6.52
N ALA A 45 4.22 -13.10 6.77
CA ALA A 45 5.44 -13.38 7.54
C ALA A 45 5.24 -13.32 9.06
N GLY A 46 4.02 -13.05 9.55
CA GLY A 46 3.74 -12.92 10.98
C GLY A 46 4.39 -11.69 11.63
N ARG A 47 4.84 -10.71 10.84
CA ARG A 47 5.36 -9.41 11.31
C ARG A 47 4.22 -8.47 11.71
N THR A 48 3.35 -8.96 12.59
CA THR A 48 2.18 -8.24 13.09
C THR A 48 2.37 -7.88 14.57
N ILE A 49 1.50 -7.01 15.08
CA ILE A 49 1.45 -6.65 16.50
C ILE A 49 0.15 -7.17 17.12
N SER A 50 0.16 -7.36 18.44
CA SER A 50 -1.07 -7.72 19.16
C SER A 50 -2.09 -6.58 19.14
N HIS A 51 -3.35 -6.92 19.33
CA HIS A 51 -4.44 -5.94 19.43
C HIS A 51 -4.16 -4.88 20.52
N GLN A 52 -3.68 -5.31 21.69
CA GLN A 52 -3.35 -4.42 22.80
C GLN A 52 -2.23 -3.43 22.43
N GLU A 53 -1.19 -3.90 21.72
CA GLU A 53 -0.09 -3.03 21.27
C GLU A 53 -0.58 -2.02 20.21
N MET A 54 -1.45 -2.45 19.30
CA MET A 54 -2.08 -1.55 18.32
C MET A 54 -2.87 -0.44 19.00
N GLN A 55 -3.73 -0.76 19.98
CA GLN A 55 -4.50 0.24 20.74
C GLN A 55 -3.57 1.24 21.44
N ARG A 56 -2.49 0.77 22.08
CA ARG A 56 -1.50 1.63 22.74
C ARG A 56 -0.89 2.65 21.77
N ARG A 57 -0.55 2.23 20.55
CA ARG A 57 0.01 3.12 19.51
C ARG A 57 -0.99 4.16 19.02
N MET A 58 -2.24 3.76 18.78
CA MET A 58 -3.29 4.68 18.33
C MET A 58 -3.56 5.81 19.33
N HIS A 59 -3.57 5.49 20.63
CA HIS A 59 -3.74 6.51 21.68
C HIS A 59 -2.59 7.53 21.73
N ALA A 60 -1.38 7.17 21.28
CA ALA A 60 -0.24 8.08 21.25
C ALA A 60 -0.31 9.12 20.12
N TRP A 61 -1.15 8.94 19.11
CA TRP A 61 -1.30 9.88 17.99
C TRP A 61 -2.15 11.11 18.32
N GLN A 62 -2.93 11.05 19.41
CA GLN A 62 -3.80 12.14 19.86
C GLN A 62 -3.10 13.12 20.82
N LYS A 63 -1.77 13.03 20.96
CA LYS A 63 -0.95 13.97 21.72
C LYS A 63 -0.28 15.00 20.83
#